data_AF-A0A8I5TX95-F1
#
_entry.id   AF-A0A8I5TX95-F1
#
_cell.length_a   1.000
_cell.length_b   1.000
_cell.length_c   1.000
_cell.angle_alpha   90.00
_cell.angle_beta   90.00
_cell.angle_gamma   90.00
#
_symmetry.space_group_name_H-M   'P 1'
#
loop_
_entity.id
_entity.type
_entity.pdbx_description
1 polymer ?
#
loop_
_entity_poly.entity_id
_entity_poly.type
_entity_poly.pdbx_seq_one_letter_code
_entity_poly.pdbx_strand_id
1 'polypeptide(L)'
;MAEVWCLWRLLLTVVVALLFVAPGVPTHPSRWKKVLAKKVSQLMDWTKKDRVIRMSDTMFYHFVLDAPKNYSVIVMLTALHEFSSCVMCKGAAEEFQILANSYQRPGAFTTKVFFAMVDYDESPEVFEALQEQNLFPPWKCISLLKCKDLPRSIKVTASDT
;
A
#
# COMPACT_ATOMS: atom_id res chain seq x y z
N MET A 1 33.39 52.71 -35.33
CA MET A 1 32.24 53.01 -34.44
C MET A 1 30.99 52.18 -34.78
N ALA A 2 30.71 51.84 -36.05
CA ALA A 2 29.55 51.03 -36.44
C ALA A 2 29.69 49.51 -36.13
N GLU A 3 30.90 48.96 -36.28
CA GLU A 3 31.19 47.52 -36.07
C GLU A 3 30.86 47.03 -34.64
N VAL A 4 31.17 47.84 -33.62
CA VAL A 4 30.94 47.49 -32.20
C VAL A 4 29.45 47.48 -31.85
N TRP A 5 28.66 48.31 -32.55
CA TRP A 5 27.22 48.42 -32.32
C TRP A 5 26.45 47.24 -32.91
N CYS A 6 26.91 46.70 -34.05
CA CYS A 6 26.40 45.46 -34.62
C CYS A 6 26.69 44.26 -33.72
N LEU A 7 27.91 44.16 -33.18
CA LEU A 7 28.29 43.08 -32.26
C LEU A 7 27.45 43.08 -30.98
N TRP A 8 27.23 44.26 -30.37
CA TRP A 8 26.41 44.36 -29.17
C TRP A 8 24.93 44.07 -29.44
N ARG A 9 24.40 44.51 -30.58
CA ARG A 9 23.02 44.17 -30.99
C ARG A 9 22.84 42.68 -31.23
N LEU A 10 23.80 42.02 -31.88
CA LEU A 10 23.79 40.57 -32.09
C LEU A 10 23.87 39.82 -30.75
N LEU A 11 24.73 40.27 -29.83
CA LEU A 11 24.87 39.67 -28.51
C LEU A 11 23.60 39.79 -27.67
N LEU A 12 22.94 40.95 -27.69
CA LEU A 12 21.64 41.19 -27.04
C LEU A 12 20.55 40.30 -27.63
N THR A 13 20.51 40.13 -28.95
CA THR A 13 19.52 39.25 -29.60
C THR A 13 19.73 37.77 -29.27
N VAL A 14 20.99 37.33 -29.13
CA VAL A 14 21.33 35.95 -28.76
C VAL A 14 21.00 35.68 -27.28
N VAL A 15 21.25 36.64 -26.38
CA VAL A 15 20.90 36.53 -24.95
C VAL A 15 19.38 36.49 -24.73
N VAL A 16 18.62 37.34 -25.44
CA VAL A 16 17.15 37.33 -25.39
C VAL A 16 16.57 36.03 -25.97
N ALA A 17 17.16 35.51 -27.05
CA ALA A 17 16.78 34.21 -27.60
C ALA A 17 17.08 33.07 -26.61
N LEU A 18 18.25 33.04 -25.97
CA LEU A 18 18.60 32.04 -24.94
C LEU A 18 17.68 32.09 -23.72
N LEU A 19 17.20 33.27 -23.31
CA LEU A 19 16.23 33.43 -22.23
C LEU A 19 14.81 32.98 -22.62
N PHE A 20 14.46 33.00 -23.92
CA PHE A 20 13.16 32.56 -24.42
C PHE A 20 13.10 31.07 -24.79
N VAL A 21 14.23 30.37 -24.98
CA VAL A 21 14.29 28.91 -25.23
C VAL A 21 14.31 28.11 -23.92
N ALA A 22 13.40 28.42 -23.00
CA ALA A 22 13.04 27.48 -21.94
C ALA A 22 11.52 27.40 -21.79
N PRO A 23 10.80 26.78 -22.74
CA PRO A 23 9.50 26.23 -22.43
C PRO A 23 9.76 25.02 -21.52
N GLY A 24 9.48 25.20 -20.22
CA GLY A 24 9.54 24.13 -19.23
C GLY A 24 8.80 22.91 -19.77
N VAL A 25 9.52 21.79 -19.87
CA VAL A 25 8.93 20.49 -20.23
C VAL A 25 7.81 20.22 -19.22
N PRO A 26 6.54 20.15 -19.64
CA PRO A 26 5.50 19.65 -18.75
C PRO A 26 5.84 18.19 -18.50
N THR A 27 6.43 17.89 -17.35
CA THR A 27 6.65 16.52 -16.88
C THR A 27 5.29 15.92 -16.60
N HIS A 28 4.59 15.48 -17.65
CA HIS A 28 3.35 14.75 -17.51
C HIS A 28 3.68 13.48 -16.73
N PRO A 29 3.15 13.30 -15.50
CA PRO A 29 3.47 12.13 -14.71
C PRO A 29 3.09 10.90 -15.52
N SER A 30 4.01 9.96 -15.63
CA SER A 30 3.81 8.71 -16.34
C SER A 30 2.49 8.07 -15.92
N ARG A 31 1.80 7.40 -16.85
CA ARG A 31 0.46 6.82 -16.63
C ARG A 31 0.39 6.01 -15.31
N TRP A 32 1.45 5.26 -15.01
CA TRP A 32 1.56 4.46 -13.78
C TRP A 32 1.66 5.30 -12.50
N LYS A 33 2.29 6.49 -12.51
CA LYS A 33 2.33 7.41 -11.36
C LYS A 33 0.94 7.95 -11.03
N LYS A 34 0.12 8.23 -12.06
CA LYS A 34 -1.28 8.64 -11.86
C LYS A 34 -2.13 7.52 -11.26
N VAL A 35 -1.97 6.29 -11.77
CA VAL A 35 -2.66 5.10 -11.24
C VAL A 35 -2.25 4.86 -9.78
N LEU A 36 -0.95 4.94 -9.48
CA LEU A 36 -0.42 4.75 -8.13
C LEU A 36 -0.95 5.80 -7.15
N ALA A 37 -0.93 7.08 -7.54
CA ALA A 37 -1.47 8.15 -6.71
C ALA A 37 -2.97 7.94 -6.41
N LYS A 38 -3.74 7.44 -7.39
CA LYS A 38 -5.14 7.08 -7.19
C LYS A 38 -5.30 5.93 -6.19
N LYS A 39 -4.52 4.85 -6.32
CA LYS A 39 -4.54 3.71 -5.38
C LYS A 39 -4.24 4.18 -3.95
N VAL A 40 -3.17 4.96 -3.76
CA VAL A 40 -2.76 5.48 -2.46
C VAL A 40 -3.80 6.43 -1.86
N SER A 41 -4.41 7.30 -2.67
CA SER A 41 -5.48 8.18 -2.20
C SER A 41 -6.68 7.39 -1.68
N GLN A 42 -7.09 6.35 -2.41
CA GLN A 42 -8.21 5.49 -1.99
C GLN A 42 -7.89 4.77 -0.67
N LEU A 43 -6.70 4.19 -0.54
CA LEU A 43 -6.26 3.57 0.70
C LEU A 43 -6.27 4.58 1.86
N MET A 44 -5.77 5.80 1.62
CA MET A 44 -5.77 6.86 2.64
C MET A 44 -7.17 7.23 3.09
N ASP A 45 -8.14 7.32 2.17
CA ASP A 45 -9.51 7.68 2.52
C ASP A 45 -10.20 6.57 3.33
N TRP A 46 -9.96 5.30 3.00
CA TRP A 46 -10.42 4.18 3.84
C TRP A 46 -9.74 4.18 5.19
N THR A 47 -8.44 4.44 5.23
CA THR A 47 -7.68 4.45 6.48
C THR A 47 -8.10 5.59 7.43
N LYS A 48 -8.55 6.72 6.88
CA LYS A 48 -9.14 7.81 7.65
C LYS A 48 -10.46 7.41 8.31
N LYS A 49 -11.26 6.58 7.61
CA LYS A 49 -12.54 6.07 8.13
C LYS A 49 -12.29 5.00 9.18
N ASP A 50 -11.54 3.97 8.83
CA ASP A 50 -11.23 2.82 9.67
C ASP A 50 -9.73 2.53 9.61
N ARG A 51 -9.09 2.41 10.77
CA ARG A 51 -7.63 2.24 10.88
C ARG A 51 -7.13 0.91 10.30
N VAL A 52 -8.01 -0.08 10.26
CA VAL A 52 -7.81 -1.38 9.62
C VAL A 52 -8.84 -1.53 8.50
N ILE A 53 -8.37 -1.72 7.28
CA ILE A 53 -9.22 -1.83 6.09
C ILE A 53 -9.71 -3.28 5.94
N ARG A 54 -11.03 -3.51 5.94
CA ARG A 54 -11.59 -4.81 5.52
C ARG A 54 -11.50 -4.94 4.00
N MET A 55 -10.76 -5.93 3.51
CA MET A 55 -10.55 -6.16 2.09
C MET A 55 -11.33 -7.40 1.63
N SER A 56 -12.01 -7.28 0.49
CA SER A 56 -12.55 -8.39 -0.29
C SER A 56 -11.49 -8.94 -1.26
N ASP A 57 -11.78 -10.03 -1.97
CA ASP A 57 -10.86 -10.67 -2.92
C ASP A 57 -10.34 -9.66 -3.95
N THR A 58 -11.26 -8.96 -4.61
CA THR A 58 -10.93 -7.96 -5.64
C THR A 58 -10.07 -6.81 -5.10
N MET A 59 -10.32 -6.38 -3.86
CA MET A 59 -9.51 -5.35 -3.21
C MET A 59 -8.13 -5.89 -2.86
N PHE A 60 -8.04 -7.12 -2.35
CA PHE A 60 -6.77 -7.76 -2.03
C PHE A 60 -5.88 -7.87 -3.28
N TYR A 61 -6.40 -8.42 -4.38
CA TYR A 61 -5.66 -8.52 -5.63
C TYR A 61 -5.21 -7.13 -6.13
N HIS A 62 -6.12 -6.15 -6.17
CA HIS A 62 -5.83 -4.85 -6.73
C HIS A 62 -4.88 -3.97 -5.89
N PHE A 63 -4.93 -4.04 -4.56
CA PHE A 63 -4.13 -3.19 -3.67
C PHE A 63 -2.92 -3.90 -3.08
N VAL A 64 -2.96 -5.22 -2.90
CA VAL A 64 -1.88 -5.99 -2.28
C VAL A 64 -1.01 -6.68 -3.31
N LEU A 65 -1.58 -7.27 -4.36
CA LEU A 65 -0.83 -8.07 -5.34
C LEU A 65 -0.43 -7.27 -6.59
N ASP A 66 -1.36 -6.56 -7.22
CA ASP A 66 -1.14 -5.81 -8.46
C ASP A 66 -0.05 -4.75 -8.34
N ALA A 67 0.91 -4.77 -9.27
CA ALA A 67 1.81 -3.66 -9.51
C ALA A 67 1.08 -2.47 -10.18
N PRO A 68 1.58 -1.22 -10.09
CA PRO A 68 2.75 -0.74 -9.34
C PRO A 68 2.41 -0.41 -7.87
N LYS A 69 3.37 -0.59 -6.95
CA LYS A 69 3.24 -0.29 -5.52
C LYS A 69 4.48 0.43 -4.99
N ASN A 70 4.28 1.48 -4.21
CA ASN A 70 5.33 2.19 -3.46
C ASN A 70 4.97 2.29 -1.96
N TYR A 71 4.12 1.38 -1.52
CA TYR A 71 3.59 1.25 -0.18
C TYR A 71 3.53 -0.24 0.17
N SER A 72 3.52 -0.51 1.46
CA SER A 72 3.39 -1.83 2.06
C SER A 72 2.01 -1.94 2.70
N VAL A 73 1.40 -3.11 2.58
CA VAL A 73 0.14 -3.43 3.25
C VAL A 73 0.41 -4.60 4.19
N ILE A 74 0.11 -4.41 5.48
CA ILE A 74 0.15 -5.47 6.49
C ILE A 74 -1.25 -6.06 6.54
N VAL A 75 -1.38 -7.31 6.13
CA VAL A 75 -2.67 -8.01 6.03
C VAL A 75 -2.77 -9.05 7.15
N MET A 76 -3.84 -8.97 7.93
CA MET A 76 -4.23 -10.00 8.88
C MET A 76 -5.31 -10.89 8.25
N LEU A 77 -5.01 -12.18 8.14
CA LEU A 77 -6.00 -13.17 7.73
C LEU A 77 -6.80 -13.60 8.96
N THR A 78 -8.13 -13.61 8.84
CA THR A 78 -9.02 -13.89 9.97
C THR A 78 -10.25 -14.73 9.57
N ALA A 79 -11.01 -15.19 10.55
CA ALA A 79 -12.27 -15.88 10.40
C ALA A 79 -13.20 -15.43 11.54
N LEU A 80 -13.73 -14.20 11.44
CA LEU A 80 -14.52 -13.56 12.50
C LEU A 80 -16.02 -13.82 12.38
N HIS A 81 -16.48 -14.46 11.30
CA HIS A 81 -17.91 -14.65 11.07
C HIS A 81 -18.56 -15.55 12.13
N GLU A 82 -19.87 -15.35 12.34
CA GLU A 82 -20.67 -15.89 13.45
C GLU A 82 -20.58 -17.42 13.60
N PHE A 83 -20.44 -18.15 12.48
CA PHE A 83 -20.35 -19.62 12.47
C PHE A 83 -18.99 -20.17 12.92
N SER A 84 -17.96 -19.32 12.99
CA SER A 84 -16.57 -19.74 13.17
C SER A 84 -16.14 -19.78 14.64
N SER A 85 -16.88 -19.14 15.56
CA SER A 85 -16.66 -19.11 17.03
C SER A 85 -15.18 -18.98 17.48
N CYS A 86 -14.35 -18.30 16.69
CA CYS A 86 -12.90 -18.25 16.90
C CYS A 86 -12.52 -17.17 17.94
N VAL A 87 -12.43 -17.56 19.21
CA VAL A 87 -12.06 -16.65 20.31
C VAL A 87 -10.67 -16.04 20.12
N MET A 88 -9.71 -16.82 19.61
CA MET A 88 -8.34 -16.34 19.38
C MET A 88 -8.26 -15.35 18.22
N CYS A 89 -9.01 -15.59 17.13
CA CYS A 89 -9.08 -14.67 15.99
C CYS A 89 -9.68 -13.32 16.44
N LYS A 90 -10.69 -13.36 17.32
CA LYS A 90 -11.27 -12.16 17.91
C LYS A 90 -10.24 -11.38 18.75
N GLY A 91 -9.53 -12.05 19.66
CA GLY A 91 -8.49 -11.40 20.46
C GLY A 91 -7.33 -10.85 19.61
N ALA A 92 -6.91 -11.61 18.59
CA ALA A 92 -5.88 -11.15 17.65
C ALA A 92 -6.34 -9.93 16.84
N ALA A 93 -7.60 -9.89 16.43
CA ALA A 93 -8.15 -8.76 15.70
C ALA A 93 -8.23 -7.49 16.56
N GLU A 94 -8.57 -7.63 17.84
CA GLU A 94 -8.57 -6.52 18.81
C GLU A 94 -7.15 -5.96 18.99
N GLU A 95 -6.14 -6.82 19.19
CA GLU A 95 -4.73 -6.40 19.29
C GLU A 95 -4.20 -5.78 17.99
N PHE A 96 -4.61 -6.32 16.84
CA PHE A 96 -4.22 -5.78 15.54
C PHE A 96 -4.79 -4.37 15.32
N GLN A 97 -6.00 -4.11 15.80
CA GLN A 97 -6.59 -2.77 15.76
C GLN A 97 -5.84 -1.79 16.67
N ILE A 98 -5.40 -2.23 17.85
CA ILE A 98 -4.54 -1.43 18.74
C ILE A 98 -3.21 -1.11 18.04
N LEU A 99 -2.59 -2.08 17.38
CA LEU A 99 -1.36 -1.88 16.62
C LEU A 99 -1.54 -0.85 15.51
N ALA A 100 -2.61 -0.97 14.71
CA ALA A 100 -2.91 -0.03 13.62
C ALA A 100 -3.16 1.40 14.14
N ASN A 101 -3.87 1.53 15.26
CA ASN A 101 -4.10 2.80 15.96
C ASN A 101 -2.78 3.44 16.43
N SER A 102 -1.89 2.63 17.02
CA SER A 102 -0.59 3.08 17.52
C SER A 102 0.35 3.50 16.39
N TYR A 103 0.33 2.77 15.27
CA TYR A 103 1.14 3.13 14.11
C TYR A 103 0.68 4.46 13.49
N GLN A 104 -0.63 4.63 13.32
CA GLN A 104 -1.22 5.83 12.73
C GLN A 104 -1.57 6.86 13.79
N ARG A 105 -0.56 7.27 14.55
CA ARG A 105 -0.69 8.32 15.55
C ARG A 105 -1.25 9.60 14.91
N PRO A 106 -2.15 10.33 15.61
CA PRO A 106 -2.60 11.64 15.17
C PRO A 106 -1.42 12.56 14.86
N GLY A 107 -1.41 13.19 13.69
CA GLY A 107 -0.36 14.11 13.25
C GLY A 107 0.85 13.48 12.53
N ALA A 108 0.95 12.15 12.45
CA ALA A 108 2.05 11.45 11.78
C ALA A 108 1.54 10.36 10.81
N PHE A 109 0.53 10.68 10.01
CA PHE A 109 -0.02 9.72 9.05
C PHE A 109 0.98 9.44 7.93
N THR A 110 1.47 8.20 7.83
CA THR A 110 2.34 7.79 6.74
C THR A 110 1.52 7.22 5.59
N THR A 111 1.88 7.56 4.35
CA THR A 111 1.28 6.99 3.13
C THR A 111 1.99 5.71 2.68
N LYS A 112 2.90 5.17 3.52
CA LYS A 112 3.79 4.07 3.16
C LYS A 112 3.33 2.73 3.69
N VAL A 113 2.62 2.69 4.83
CA VAL A 113 2.19 1.43 5.45
C VAL A 113 0.70 1.51 5.77
N PHE A 114 -0.05 0.51 5.31
CA PHE A 114 -1.49 0.38 5.52
C PHE A 114 -1.79 -0.93 6.23
N PHE A 115 -2.83 -0.93 7.07
CA PHE A 115 -3.29 -2.11 7.79
C PHE A 115 -4.59 -2.59 7.18
N ALA A 116 -4.67 -3.89 6.90
CA ALA A 116 -5.85 -4.51 6.31
C ALA A 116 -6.15 -5.86 6.96
N MET A 117 -7.41 -6.27 6.90
CA MET A 117 -7.85 -7.60 7.29
C MET A 117 -8.68 -8.25 6.19
N VAL A 118 -8.51 -9.54 6.00
CA VAL A 118 -9.26 -10.36 5.04
C VAL A 118 -9.89 -11.50 5.83
N ASP A 119 -11.22 -11.61 5.73
CA ASP A 119 -11.98 -12.67 6.39
C ASP A 119 -12.13 -13.87 5.45
N TYR A 120 -11.92 -15.08 5.97
CA TYR A 120 -12.04 -16.32 5.23
C TYR A 120 -13.44 -16.53 4.64
N ASP A 121 -14.46 -16.18 5.41
CA ASP A 121 -15.86 -16.38 4.98
C ASP A 121 -16.27 -15.41 3.87
N GLU A 122 -15.62 -14.23 3.79
CA GLU A 122 -15.84 -13.24 2.74
C GLU A 122 -15.00 -13.53 1.48
N SER A 123 -13.79 -14.06 1.66
CA SER A 123 -12.77 -14.10 0.62
C SER A 123 -11.91 -15.37 0.65
N PRO A 124 -12.49 -16.55 0.37
CA PRO A 124 -11.78 -17.83 0.41
C PRO A 124 -10.72 -17.95 -0.69
N GLU A 125 -10.92 -17.31 -1.85
CA GLU A 125 -10.01 -17.37 -2.99
C GLU A 125 -8.64 -16.76 -2.66
N VAL A 126 -8.59 -15.74 -1.80
CA VAL A 126 -7.33 -15.15 -1.32
C VAL A 126 -6.49 -16.18 -0.57
N PHE A 127 -7.13 -17.05 0.22
CA PHE A 127 -6.43 -18.08 1.00
C PHE A 127 -5.86 -19.18 0.09
N GLU A 128 -6.60 -19.54 -0.96
CA GLU A 128 -6.13 -20.47 -1.99
C GLU A 128 -4.93 -19.89 -2.76
N ALA A 129 -5.02 -18.64 -3.21
CA ALA A 129 -3.93 -17.98 -3.94
C ALA A 129 -2.66 -17.79 -3.08
N LEU A 130 -2.80 -17.56 -1.77
CA LEU A 130 -1.67 -17.49 -0.85
C LEU A 130 -1.03 -18.85 -0.57
N GLN A 131 -1.82 -19.92 -0.61
CA GLN A 131 -1.34 -21.29 -0.52
C GLN A 131 -0.52 -21.68 -1.76
N GLU A 132 -0.99 -21.31 -2.96
CA GLU A 132 -0.27 -21.55 -4.23
C GLU A 132 1.08 -20.81 -4.29
N GLN A 133 1.19 -19.64 -3.66
CA GLN A 133 2.43 -18.87 -3.58
C GLN A 133 3.48 -19.45 -2.60
N ASN A 134 3.23 -20.64 -2.02
CA ASN A 134 4.06 -21.28 -0.98
C ASN A 134 4.32 -20.39 0.25
N LEU A 135 3.56 -19.32 0.44
CA LEU A 135 3.69 -18.41 1.57
C LEU A 135 3.18 -19.08 2.86
N PHE A 136 2.29 -20.05 2.71
CA PHE A 136 1.81 -20.94 3.77
C PHE A 136 1.67 -22.37 3.22
N PRO A 137 2.27 -23.41 3.84
CA PRO A 137 2.02 -24.78 3.41
C PRO A 137 0.54 -25.13 3.58
N PRO A 138 -0.02 -26.02 2.74
CA PRO A 138 -1.46 -26.34 2.72
C PRO A 138 -2.00 -26.78 4.09
N TRP A 139 -1.14 -27.35 4.93
CA TRP A 139 -1.51 -27.84 6.25
C TRP A 139 -1.50 -26.71 7.31
N LYS A 140 -0.81 -25.59 7.04
CA LYS A 140 -0.79 -24.39 7.89
C LYS A 140 -2.06 -23.56 7.75
N CYS A 141 -2.66 -23.43 6.55
CA CYS A 141 -3.94 -22.75 6.40
C CYS A 141 -5.08 -23.51 7.11
N ILE A 142 -5.15 -24.84 6.94
CA ILE A 142 -6.14 -25.67 7.66
C ILE A 142 -5.87 -25.67 9.18
N SER A 143 -4.61 -25.65 9.62
CA SER A 143 -4.27 -25.63 11.05
C SER A 143 -4.35 -24.25 11.70
N LEU A 144 -4.27 -23.14 10.95
CA LEU A 144 -4.56 -21.79 11.44
C LEU A 144 -6.08 -21.56 11.57
N LEU A 145 -6.87 -22.14 10.66
CA LEU A 145 -8.34 -22.19 10.79
C LEU A 145 -8.82 -23.17 11.87
N LYS A 146 -8.05 -24.24 12.18
CA LYS A 146 -8.25 -25.09 13.36
C LYS A 146 -7.51 -24.53 14.56
N CYS A 147 -8.09 -23.48 15.15
CA CYS A 147 -7.64 -22.72 16.30
C CYS A 147 -7.43 -23.47 17.65
N LYS A 148 -7.03 -24.76 17.68
CA LYS A 148 -6.96 -25.52 18.94
C LYS A 148 -5.62 -26.12 19.37
N ASP A 149 -4.55 -26.10 18.58
CA ASP A 149 -3.27 -26.68 19.05
C ASP A 149 -2.03 -25.96 18.52
N LEU A 150 -1.79 -24.69 18.88
CA LEU A 150 -0.45 -24.12 18.80
C LEU A 150 0.03 -23.57 20.16
N PRO A 151 1.10 -24.16 20.74
CA PRO A 151 1.80 -23.57 21.86
C PRO A 151 2.66 -22.39 21.39
N ARG A 152 2.62 -21.30 22.16
CA ARG A 152 3.61 -20.20 22.25
C ARG A 152 4.58 -20.06 21.05
N SER A 153 4.24 -19.21 20.09
CA SER A 153 5.13 -18.18 19.53
C SER A 153 4.43 -17.46 18.39
N ILE A 154 3.83 -16.32 18.71
CA ILE A 154 3.50 -15.31 17.72
C ILE A 154 4.82 -14.68 17.30
N LYS A 155 5.40 -15.15 16.19
CA LYS A 155 6.38 -14.36 15.43
C LYS A 155 5.62 -13.67 14.32
N VAL A 156 5.24 -12.42 14.58
CA VAL A 156 5.03 -11.43 13.52
C VAL A 156 6.39 -11.26 12.86
N THR A 157 6.61 -11.88 11.71
CA THR A 157 7.81 -11.63 10.91
C THR A 157 7.68 -10.24 10.28
N ALA A 158 8.08 -9.24 11.05
CA ALA A 158 8.63 -8.02 10.50
C ALA A 158 10.10 -8.29 10.14
N SER A 159 10.46 -8.04 8.89
CA SER A 159 11.83 -7.88 8.38
C SER A 159 12.75 -9.10 8.46
N ASP A 160 13.29 -9.48 7.30
CA ASP A 160 14.73 -9.64 7.11
C ASP A 160 15.02 -9.57 5.61
N THR A 161 15.18 -8.35 5.10
CA THR A 161 16.31 -7.86 4.29
C THR A 161 16.11 -6.36 4.05
#